data_AF-A0A665T211-F1
#
_entry.id   AF-A0A665T211-F1
#
_cell.length_a   1.000
_cell.length_b   1.000
_cell.length_c   1.000
_cell.angle_alpha   90.00
_cell.angle_beta   90.00
_cell.angle_gamma   90.00
#
_symmetry.space_group_name_H-M   'P 1'
#
loop_
_entity.id
_entity.type
_entity.pdbx_description
1 polymer ?
#
loop_
_entity_poly.entity_id
_entity_poly.type
_entity_poly.pdbx_seq_one_letter_code
_entity_poly.pdbx_strand_id
1 'polypeptide(L)'
;MISTKLFLAFVLLYVSAAAESKRNFKCPSGCACSRETIICVGASHVPRTIPSEINSLCIFMMQTFFLSVIFFSLNRLLNANSLTTIKDDAFSGLPHLEYLFIEGNKIETITKKAFLCYHALYQDLRGNSFQCSCENKWLMTWLKNTNATVSDVFCSGPSHMKGKRLSDLPIPPGECISTGKKTSAPSKSMSADIFSFKEDIFVATAAPNTNSCVVMEWDHIEMNFRKFDNITGKSVVGCKSVLIDNHVLIIVTQLFGGSHIYKFDVQQNKFIKFQTIEVFNISKPNDIEVFKMDGVWYFVIVDSSKAGMSTLYKWTKQPDRNETGFYSYQFLHEWFRDTDAEFVEVDGKSYLILASRSQSPVIFLWNKSTLKFILHGEIPNVDDMVAVKAFREEDEMYLALTCYIGDSKVLKWRNKQFTEVQALPSRGAMILQPFSFADRHYLALGSDYSFTHIYLWDKETKTFHKFKDIYVQSPRSFTVLSTDHRNFIFSSSLKGKSMVFEHVFVDLSL
;
A
#
# COMPACT_ATOMS: atom_id res chain seq x y z
N MET A 1 75.68 4.63 32.38
CA MET A 1 74.64 3.73 32.94
C MET A 1 73.30 4.27 32.46
N ILE A 2 72.69 3.80 31.37
CA ILE A 2 71.90 2.57 31.24
C ILE A 2 71.88 2.26 29.73
N SER A 3 72.70 1.33 29.24
CA SER A 3 72.66 0.90 27.82
C SER A 3 73.27 -0.50 27.67
N THR A 4 72.66 -1.47 28.34
CA THR A 4 73.01 -2.90 28.18
C THR A 4 71.92 -3.83 28.72
N LYS A 5 71.07 -3.37 29.65
CA LYS A 5 69.93 -4.14 30.16
C LYS A 5 68.67 -4.13 29.27
N LEU A 6 68.54 -3.18 28.33
CA LEU A 6 67.35 -3.10 27.45
C LEU A 6 67.44 -4.02 26.23
N PHE A 7 68.64 -4.39 25.80
CA PHE A 7 68.84 -5.19 24.58
C PHE A 7 68.57 -6.69 24.81
N LEU A 8 68.87 -7.22 26.01
CA LEU A 8 68.52 -8.60 26.36
C LEU A 8 67.01 -8.81 26.59
N ALA A 9 66.28 -7.78 27.03
CA ALA A 9 64.82 -7.87 27.18
C ALA A 9 64.10 -7.94 25.83
N PHE A 10 64.61 -7.25 24.80
CA PHE A 10 64.00 -7.25 23.46
C PHE A 10 64.23 -8.57 22.69
N VAL A 11 65.36 -9.24 22.91
CA VAL A 11 65.64 -10.53 22.25
C VAL A 11 64.82 -11.67 22.86
N LEU A 12 64.56 -11.66 24.17
CA LEU A 12 63.68 -12.65 24.82
C LEU A 12 62.18 -12.45 24.52
N LEU A 13 61.76 -11.22 24.20
CA LEU A 13 60.39 -10.91 23.76
C LEU A 13 60.15 -11.22 22.27
N TYR A 14 61.18 -11.26 21.43
CA TYR A 14 61.03 -11.64 20.02
C TYR A 14 61.01 -13.15 19.78
N VAL A 15 61.64 -13.96 20.65
CA VAL A 15 61.63 -15.43 20.52
C VAL A 15 60.32 -16.05 21.04
N SER A 16 59.44 -15.28 21.69
CA SER A 16 58.15 -15.76 22.21
C SER A 16 56.92 -15.39 21.37
N ALA A 17 57.11 -14.77 20.19
CA ALA A 17 56.00 -14.38 19.29
C ALA A 17 55.99 -15.10 17.93
N ALA A 18 56.67 -16.23 17.80
CA ALA A 18 56.50 -17.18 16.70
C ALA A 18 55.89 -18.50 17.20
N ALA A 19 54.87 -18.40 18.05
CA ALA A 19 53.92 -19.49 18.25
C ALA A 19 52.68 -19.12 17.43
N GLU A 20 52.64 -19.56 16.18
CA GLU A 20 51.39 -19.70 15.45
C GLU A 20 50.45 -20.50 16.34
N SER A 21 49.49 -19.80 16.95
CA SER A 21 48.37 -20.43 17.62
C SER A 21 47.54 -21.12 16.55
N LYS A 22 47.90 -22.36 16.20
CA LYS A 22 47.00 -23.28 15.52
C LYS A 22 45.81 -23.48 16.45
N ARG A 23 44.77 -22.67 16.27
CA ARG A 23 43.46 -22.94 16.87
C ARG A 23 43.08 -24.34 16.42
N ASN A 24 43.06 -25.29 17.36
CA ASN A 24 42.60 -26.66 17.09
C ASN A 24 41.16 -26.59 16.60
N PHE A 25 40.99 -26.64 15.28
CA PHE A 25 39.69 -26.71 14.65
C PHE A 25 39.03 -28.04 15.05
N LYS A 26 37.96 -27.95 15.83
CA LYS A 26 37.09 -29.09 16.13
C LYS A 26 35.99 -29.13 15.09
N CYS A 27 35.81 -30.30 14.46
CA CYS A 27 34.75 -30.48 13.48
C CYS A 27 33.38 -30.18 14.14
N PRO A 28 32.54 -29.32 13.54
CA PRO A 28 31.25 -28.95 14.10
C PRO A 28 30.32 -30.16 14.27
N SER A 29 29.49 -30.13 15.32
CA SER A 29 28.49 -31.18 15.58
C SER A 29 27.46 -31.25 14.44
N GLY A 30 27.28 -32.42 13.83
CA GLY A 30 26.45 -32.59 12.63
C GLY A 30 27.23 -32.42 11.31
N CYS A 31 28.56 -32.31 11.37
CA CYS A 31 29.43 -32.25 10.20
C CYS A 31 30.51 -33.35 10.25
N ALA A 32 30.93 -33.80 9.07
CA ALA A 32 32.08 -34.65 8.83
C ALA A 32 33.17 -33.81 8.13
N CYS A 33 34.36 -33.74 8.73
CA CYS A 33 35.46 -32.92 8.23
C CYS A 33 36.61 -33.80 7.72
N SER A 34 37.11 -33.49 6.53
CA SER A 34 38.34 -33.99 5.93
C SER A 34 39.40 -32.88 5.90
N ARG A 35 40.59 -33.17 5.35
CA ARG A 35 41.69 -32.20 5.19
C ARG A 35 41.33 -31.03 4.27
N GLU A 36 40.43 -31.25 3.31
CA GLU A 36 40.07 -30.25 2.29
C GLU A 36 38.56 -30.01 2.18
N THR A 37 37.74 -30.81 2.86
CA THR A 37 36.27 -30.79 2.73
C THR A 37 35.58 -30.79 4.10
N ILE A 38 34.49 -30.05 4.24
CA ILE A 38 33.56 -30.18 5.38
C ILE A 38 32.18 -30.49 4.81
N ILE A 39 31.55 -31.57 5.29
CA ILE A 39 30.21 -31.99 4.89
C ILE A 39 29.30 -31.96 6.10
N CYS A 40 28.33 -31.06 6.13
CA CYS A 40 27.34 -30.95 7.20
C CYS A 40 26.00 -31.56 6.77
N VAL A 41 25.40 -32.42 7.59
CA VAL A 41 24.07 -33.00 7.36
C VAL A 41 23.22 -32.79 8.60
N GLY A 42 22.11 -32.04 8.51
CA GLY A 42 21.23 -31.80 9.67
C GLY A 42 21.76 -30.79 10.69
N ALA A 43 22.76 -29.98 10.31
CA ALA A 43 23.31 -28.96 11.23
C ALA A 43 22.27 -27.87 11.54
N SER A 44 22.34 -27.29 12.73
CA SER A 44 21.47 -26.18 13.18
C SER A 44 22.05 -24.80 12.85
N HIS A 45 23.36 -24.69 12.61
CA HIS A 45 24.02 -23.43 12.22
C HIS A 45 25.19 -23.69 11.28
N VAL A 46 25.46 -22.75 10.37
CA VAL A 46 26.67 -22.77 9.53
C VAL A 46 27.91 -22.59 10.44
N PRO A 47 28.98 -23.38 10.28
CA PRO A 47 30.19 -23.26 11.09
C PRO A 47 30.76 -21.83 11.04
N ARG A 48 30.98 -21.22 12.21
CA ARG A 48 31.45 -19.82 12.31
C ARG A 48 32.95 -19.63 12.09
N THR A 49 33.71 -20.72 12.03
CA THR A 49 35.16 -20.72 11.88
C THR A 49 35.53 -21.95 11.08
N ILE A 50 36.14 -21.76 9.92
CA ILE A 50 36.62 -22.83 9.03
C ILE A 50 38.13 -22.59 8.85
N PRO A 51 38.98 -23.63 8.91
CA PRO A 51 40.42 -23.48 8.67
C PRO A 51 40.69 -23.04 7.23
N SER A 52 41.77 -22.28 7.04
CA SER A 52 42.22 -21.83 5.71
C SER A 52 42.64 -22.97 4.78
N GLU A 53 42.83 -24.19 5.29
CA GLU A 53 43.17 -25.37 4.50
C GLU A 53 41.94 -26.06 3.85
N ILE A 54 40.71 -25.64 4.20
CA ILE A 54 39.48 -26.24 3.65
C ILE A 54 39.09 -25.54 2.34
N ASN A 55 39.07 -26.32 1.26
CA ASN A 55 38.74 -25.83 -0.08
C ASN A 55 37.25 -25.97 -0.42
N SER A 56 36.54 -26.89 0.24
CA SER A 56 35.14 -27.20 -0.06
C SER A 56 34.26 -27.32 1.19
N LEU A 57 33.11 -26.64 1.19
CA LEU A 57 32.08 -26.80 2.21
C LEU A 57 30.76 -27.22 1.56
N CYS A 58 30.27 -28.39 1.97
CA CYS A 58 28.99 -28.95 1.55
C CYS A 58 28.03 -28.97 2.73
N ILE A 59 26.83 -28.42 2.57
CA ILE A 59 25.81 -28.41 3.62
C ILE A 59 24.49 -28.94 3.08
N PHE A 60 23.97 -29.99 3.70
CA PHE A 60 22.73 -30.67 3.37
C PHE A 60 21.75 -30.65 4.55
N MET A 61 20.46 -30.50 4.25
CA MET A 61 19.35 -30.63 5.22
C MET A 61 19.45 -29.72 6.47
N MET A 62 19.77 -28.43 6.33
CA MET A 62 19.72 -27.47 7.44
C MET A 62 18.29 -27.21 7.92
N GLN A 63 18.14 -27.01 9.23
CA GLN A 63 16.84 -26.73 9.87
C GLN A 63 16.52 -25.22 9.98
N THR A 64 17.39 -24.34 9.46
CA THR A 64 17.26 -22.88 9.55
C THR A 64 16.67 -22.24 8.29
N PHE A 65 15.91 -21.16 8.47
CA PHE A 65 15.17 -20.46 7.40
C PHE A 65 15.94 -19.32 6.70
N PHE A 66 17.10 -18.89 7.21
CA PHE A 66 17.85 -17.73 6.68
C PHE A 66 19.36 -17.97 6.70
N LEU A 67 20.07 -17.50 5.66
CA LEU A 67 21.52 -17.54 5.56
C LEU A 67 22.12 -16.15 5.81
N SER A 68 23.08 -16.03 6.74
CA SER A 68 23.94 -14.86 6.94
C SER A 68 25.37 -15.36 7.14
N VAL A 69 26.27 -15.09 6.19
CA VAL A 69 27.61 -15.70 6.17
C VAL A 69 28.64 -14.64 5.77
N ILE A 70 29.74 -14.54 6.54
CA ILE A 70 30.92 -13.70 6.24
C ILE A 70 32.13 -14.63 6.35
N PHE A 71 32.67 -15.13 5.23
CA PHE A 71 33.91 -15.93 5.23
C PHE A 71 34.76 -15.69 3.99
N PHE A 72 36.06 -15.93 4.13
CA PHE A 72 37.07 -15.81 3.09
C PHE A 72 37.41 -17.18 2.48
N SER A 73 37.27 -17.27 1.16
CA SER A 73 37.77 -18.31 0.24
C SER A 73 37.27 -19.74 0.46
N LEU A 74 36.19 -20.14 -0.24
CA LEU A 74 35.69 -21.52 -0.29
C LEU A 74 34.95 -21.77 -1.62
N ASN A 75 35.05 -22.97 -2.20
CA ASN A 75 34.08 -23.51 -3.17
C ASN A 75 32.86 -24.05 -2.39
N ARG A 76 31.62 -23.60 -2.69
CA ARG A 76 30.44 -23.86 -1.82
C ARG A 76 29.28 -24.55 -2.54
N LEU A 77 28.81 -25.66 -1.95
CA LEU A 77 27.57 -26.36 -2.32
C LEU A 77 26.50 -26.20 -1.22
N LEU A 78 25.37 -25.56 -1.56
CA LEU A 78 24.16 -25.41 -0.75
C LEU A 78 23.00 -26.18 -1.38
N ASN A 79 23.09 -27.50 -1.40
CA ASN A 79 22.09 -28.35 -2.06
C ASN A 79 21.06 -28.90 -1.06
N ALA A 80 19.80 -28.96 -1.49
CA ALA A 80 18.70 -29.61 -0.76
C ALA A 80 18.44 -29.09 0.67
N ASN A 81 18.40 -27.77 0.87
CA ASN A 81 17.98 -27.14 2.11
C ASN A 81 16.57 -26.52 1.97
N SER A 82 15.85 -26.28 3.06
CA SER A 82 14.53 -25.59 3.02
C SER A 82 14.67 -24.06 2.98
N LEU A 83 15.66 -23.53 2.25
CA LEU A 83 15.93 -22.09 2.19
C LEU A 83 14.85 -21.37 1.37
N THR A 84 14.29 -20.30 1.92
CA THR A 84 13.28 -19.47 1.25
C THR A 84 13.83 -18.13 0.75
N THR A 85 14.86 -17.57 1.41
CA THR A 85 15.47 -16.29 1.05
C THR A 85 17.00 -16.28 1.26
N ILE A 86 17.71 -15.52 0.42
CA ILE A 86 19.13 -15.21 0.55
C ILE A 86 19.26 -13.71 0.84
N LYS A 87 19.96 -13.33 1.91
CA LYS A 87 20.17 -11.93 2.30
C LYS A 87 21.23 -11.23 1.45
N ASP A 88 21.16 -9.90 1.41
CA ASP A 88 22.19 -9.03 0.85
C ASP A 88 23.57 -9.41 1.42
N ASP A 89 24.61 -9.34 0.58
CA ASP A 89 26.00 -9.59 0.95
C ASP A 89 26.29 -11.00 1.52
N ALA A 90 25.38 -11.98 1.35
CA ALA A 90 25.54 -13.34 1.86
C ALA A 90 26.76 -14.12 1.30
N PHE A 91 27.35 -13.60 0.22
CA PHE A 91 28.57 -14.12 -0.40
C PHE A 91 29.71 -13.09 -0.38
N SER A 92 29.53 -11.95 0.30
CA SER A 92 30.55 -10.93 0.45
C SER A 92 31.72 -11.49 1.27
N GLY A 93 32.93 -11.40 0.70
CA GLY A 93 34.15 -11.94 1.31
C GLY A 93 34.69 -13.21 0.66
N LEU A 94 34.06 -13.80 -0.37
CA LEU A 94 34.52 -15.03 -1.04
C LEU A 94 35.20 -14.75 -2.41
N PRO A 95 36.45 -14.24 -2.47
CA PRO A 95 37.09 -13.81 -3.72
C PRO A 95 37.47 -14.96 -4.67
N HIS A 96 37.55 -16.21 -4.18
CA HIS A 96 38.00 -17.39 -4.94
C HIS A 96 36.92 -18.47 -5.12
N LEU A 97 35.64 -18.15 -4.87
CA LEU A 97 34.54 -19.08 -5.14
C LEU A 97 34.47 -19.26 -6.67
N GLU A 98 34.57 -20.48 -7.20
CA GLU A 98 34.47 -20.78 -8.64
C GLU A 98 33.12 -21.41 -9.00
N TYR A 99 32.58 -22.21 -8.07
CA TYR A 99 31.33 -22.94 -8.22
C TYR A 99 30.35 -22.61 -7.10
N LEU A 100 29.11 -22.29 -7.48
CA LEU A 100 28.01 -22.03 -6.56
C LEU A 100 26.80 -22.91 -6.91
N PHE A 101 26.53 -23.91 -6.09
CA PHE A 101 25.36 -24.77 -6.26
C PHE A 101 24.30 -24.44 -5.21
N ILE A 102 23.11 -24.02 -5.63
CA ILE A 102 21.95 -23.71 -4.78
C ILE A 102 20.74 -24.52 -5.27
N GLU A 103 20.94 -25.80 -5.57
CA GLU A 103 19.92 -26.67 -6.18
C GLU A 103 18.95 -27.25 -5.13
N GLY A 104 17.68 -27.38 -5.48
CA GLY A 104 16.68 -28.11 -4.69
C GLY A 104 16.25 -27.43 -3.39
N ASN A 105 16.22 -26.09 -3.36
CA ASN A 105 15.72 -25.31 -2.23
C ASN A 105 14.30 -24.77 -2.49
N LYS A 106 13.76 -23.90 -1.61
CA LYS A 106 12.43 -23.28 -1.76
C LYS A 106 12.54 -21.77 -2.00
N ILE A 107 13.58 -21.34 -2.73
CA ILE A 107 13.85 -19.92 -2.92
C ILE A 107 12.82 -19.33 -3.87
N GLU A 108 12.16 -18.27 -3.43
CA GLU A 108 11.17 -17.54 -4.23
C GLU A 108 11.77 -16.29 -4.89
N THR A 109 12.67 -15.59 -4.19
CA THR A 109 13.35 -14.38 -4.67
C THR A 109 14.80 -14.34 -4.21
N ILE A 110 15.68 -13.75 -5.02
CA ILE A 110 17.05 -13.42 -4.61
C ILE A 110 17.26 -11.92 -4.83
N THR A 111 18.01 -11.23 -3.97
CA THR A 111 18.31 -9.81 -4.15
C THR A 111 19.55 -9.62 -5.01
N LYS A 112 19.60 -8.55 -5.81
CA LYS A 112 20.79 -8.20 -6.63
C LYS A 112 22.06 -8.09 -5.77
N LYS A 113 21.93 -7.55 -4.56
CA LYS A 113 23.03 -7.39 -3.59
C LYS A 113 23.60 -8.71 -3.09
N ALA A 114 22.86 -9.81 -3.20
CA ALA A 114 23.43 -11.13 -2.95
C ALA A 114 24.56 -11.46 -3.96
N PHE A 115 24.48 -10.97 -5.20
CA PHE A 115 25.43 -11.30 -6.28
C PHE A 115 26.34 -10.14 -6.74
N LEU A 116 26.23 -8.94 -6.14
CA LEU A 116 26.87 -7.70 -6.60
C LEU A 116 28.41 -7.66 -6.54
N CYS A 117 29.06 -8.61 -5.88
CA CYS A 117 30.52 -8.63 -5.69
C CYS A 117 31.22 -9.87 -6.28
N TYR A 118 30.64 -10.55 -7.26
CA TYR A 118 31.06 -11.93 -7.55
C TYR A 118 31.01 -12.37 -9.02
N HIS A 119 32.00 -13.18 -9.43
CA HIS A 119 32.16 -13.77 -10.77
C HIS A 119 32.28 -15.30 -10.67
N ALA A 120 31.27 -16.02 -10.15
CA ALA A 120 31.19 -17.48 -10.32
C ALA A 120 31.23 -17.84 -11.80
N LEU A 121 32.05 -18.83 -12.16
CA LEU A 121 32.06 -19.41 -13.50
C LEU A 121 30.83 -20.31 -13.71
N TYR A 122 30.35 -20.99 -12.65
CA TYR A 122 29.25 -21.92 -12.71
C TYR A 122 28.23 -21.72 -11.57
N GLN A 123 26.94 -21.59 -11.93
CA GLN A 123 25.85 -21.46 -10.97
C GLN A 123 24.72 -22.46 -11.27
N ASP A 124 24.31 -23.24 -10.27
CA ASP A 124 23.13 -24.12 -10.38
C ASP A 124 22.01 -23.64 -9.46
N LEU A 125 20.90 -23.22 -10.07
CA LEU A 125 19.73 -22.67 -9.39
C LEU A 125 18.48 -23.56 -9.56
N ARG A 126 18.64 -24.78 -10.11
CA ARG A 126 17.52 -25.68 -10.39
C ARG A 126 16.76 -26.11 -9.14
N GLY A 127 15.50 -26.52 -9.32
CA GLY A 127 14.67 -27.05 -8.24
C GLY A 127 14.23 -26.02 -7.18
N ASN A 128 14.35 -24.72 -7.45
CA ASN A 128 13.81 -23.63 -6.65
C ASN A 128 12.41 -23.19 -7.11
N SER A 129 11.76 -22.30 -6.35
CA SER A 129 10.38 -21.86 -6.59
C SER A 129 10.26 -20.39 -6.97
N PHE A 130 11.02 -19.94 -7.97
CA PHE A 130 11.13 -18.52 -8.32
C PHE A 130 9.80 -17.88 -8.74
N GLN A 131 9.50 -16.72 -8.17
CA GLN A 131 8.38 -15.87 -8.55
C GLN A 131 8.84 -14.90 -9.66
N CYS A 132 8.33 -15.05 -10.86
CA CYS A 132 8.67 -14.19 -12.01
C CYS A 132 7.90 -12.86 -11.94
N SER A 133 8.23 -12.08 -10.92
CA SER A 133 7.70 -10.75 -10.62
C SER A 133 8.80 -9.68 -10.76
N CYS A 134 8.47 -8.41 -10.49
CA CYS A 134 9.41 -7.30 -10.46
C CYS A 134 10.61 -7.56 -9.54
N GLU A 135 10.43 -8.26 -8.42
CA GLU A 135 11.48 -8.51 -7.43
C GLU A 135 12.63 -9.37 -7.98
N ASN A 136 12.33 -10.24 -8.95
CA ASN A 136 13.33 -11.05 -9.66
C ASN A 136 13.68 -10.49 -11.05
N LYS A 137 13.26 -9.25 -11.40
CA LYS A 137 13.61 -8.62 -12.70
C LYS A 137 15.12 -8.60 -12.92
N TRP A 138 15.87 -8.24 -11.89
CA TRP A 138 17.33 -8.22 -11.98
C TRP A 138 17.90 -9.62 -12.27
N LEU A 139 17.34 -10.68 -11.68
CA LEU A 139 17.79 -12.07 -11.88
C LEU A 139 17.49 -12.52 -13.31
N MET A 140 16.30 -12.22 -13.82
CA MET A 140 15.93 -12.50 -15.21
C MET A 140 16.86 -11.77 -16.20
N THR A 141 17.16 -10.50 -15.91
CA THR A 141 18.08 -9.68 -16.70
C THR A 141 19.51 -10.20 -16.64
N TRP A 142 19.98 -10.60 -15.45
CA TRP A 142 21.30 -11.16 -15.24
C TRP A 142 21.45 -12.51 -15.95
N LEU A 143 20.47 -13.42 -15.84
CA LEU A 143 20.48 -14.71 -16.53
C LEU A 143 20.57 -14.58 -18.05
N LYS A 144 19.96 -13.52 -18.63
CA LYS A 144 20.02 -13.25 -20.06
C LYS A 144 21.37 -12.72 -20.53
N ASN A 145 22.05 -11.95 -19.68
CA ASN A 145 23.24 -11.17 -20.05
C ASN A 145 24.55 -11.69 -19.43
N THR A 146 24.49 -12.69 -18.54
CA THR A 146 25.66 -13.23 -17.84
C THR A 146 26.49 -14.12 -18.75
N ASN A 147 27.82 -14.06 -18.58
CA ASN A 147 28.76 -14.99 -19.21
C ASN A 147 28.97 -16.27 -18.36
N ALA A 148 28.36 -16.36 -17.18
CA ALA A 148 28.44 -17.54 -16.34
C ALA A 148 27.61 -18.69 -16.94
N THR A 149 28.06 -19.93 -16.76
CA THR A 149 27.25 -21.09 -17.13
C THR A 149 26.19 -21.30 -16.06
N VAL A 150 24.93 -21.09 -16.42
CA VAL A 150 23.78 -21.24 -15.51
C VAL A 150 22.80 -22.27 -16.08
N SER A 151 22.38 -23.20 -15.24
CA SER A 151 21.37 -24.20 -15.63
C SER A 151 19.98 -23.58 -15.80
N ASP A 152 19.11 -24.23 -16.59
CA ASP A 152 17.76 -23.73 -16.86
C ASP A 152 16.89 -23.64 -15.61
N VAL A 153 16.32 -22.45 -15.40
CA VAL A 153 15.45 -22.13 -14.27
C VAL A 153 14.08 -21.70 -14.80
N PHE A 154 13.02 -22.18 -14.14
CA PHE A 154 11.63 -21.93 -14.53
C PHE A 154 10.84 -21.19 -13.46
N CYS A 155 9.83 -20.43 -13.88
CA CYS A 155 8.92 -19.73 -12.98
C CYS A 155 7.98 -20.72 -12.27
N SER A 156 7.85 -20.59 -10.95
CA SER A 156 6.80 -21.27 -10.18
C SER A 156 5.50 -20.45 -10.10
N GLY A 157 5.60 -19.13 -10.28
CA GLY A 157 4.48 -18.20 -10.34
C GLY A 157 4.90 -16.85 -10.94
N PRO A 158 3.98 -15.90 -11.14
CA PRO A 158 2.51 -16.05 -11.03
C PRO A 158 1.92 -17.02 -12.07
N SER A 159 0.64 -17.40 -11.95
CA SER A 159 0.00 -18.48 -12.73
C SER A 159 0.19 -18.37 -14.25
N HIS A 160 0.21 -17.16 -14.80
CA HIS A 160 0.41 -16.90 -16.24
C HIS A 160 1.88 -16.99 -16.70
N MET A 161 2.83 -16.96 -15.75
CA MET A 161 4.26 -17.14 -16.02
C MET A 161 4.76 -18.53 -15.65
N LYS A 162 3.99 -19.32 -14.90
CA LYS A 162 4.40 -20.64 -14.42
C LYS A 162 4.88 -21.54 -15.56
N GLY A 163 6.05 -22.15 -15.39
CA GLY A 163 6.67 -23.04 -16.38
C GLY A 163 7.45 -22.33 -17.49
N LYS A 164 7.44 -20.99 -17.58
CA LYS A 164 8.30 -20.26 -18.51
C LYS A 164 9.73 -20.19 -17.97
N ARG A 165 10.72 -20.27 -18.87
CA ARG A 165 12.15 -20.17 -18.53
C ARG A 165 12.53 -18.72 -18.23
N LEU A 166 13.22 -18.46 -17.12
CA LEU A 166 13.54 -17.10 -16.65
C LEU A 166 14.36 -16.28 -17.67
N SER A 167 15.25 -16.92 -18.43
CA SER A 167 16.10 -16.28 -19.45
C SER A 167 15.35 -15.83 -20.71
N ASP A 168 14.23 -16.50 -21.01
CA ASP A 168 13.49 -16.34 -22.25
C ASP A 168 12.32 -15.36 -22.09
N LEU A 169 12.09 -14.89 -20.86
CA LEU A 169 11.04 -13.92 -20.60
C LEU A 169 11.40 -12.57 -21.23
N PRO A 170 10.43 -11.92 -21.91
CA PRO A 170 10.61 -10.56 -22.37
C PRO A 170 10.86 -9.69 -21.14
N ILE A 171 12.05 -9.09 -21.06
CA ILE A 171 12.37 -8.09 -20.03
C ILE A 171 11.52 -6.87 -20.38
N PRO A 172 10.50 -6.51 -19.58
CA PRO A 172 9.67 -5.37 -19.91
C PRO A 172 10.55 -4.11 -19.94
N PRO A 173 10.54 -3.32 -21.04
CA PRO A 173 11.22 -2.03 -21.07
C PRO A 173 10.44 -1.06 -20.15
N GLY A 174 11.01 -0.75 -18.98
CA GLY A 174 10.30 -0.05 -17.87
C GLY A 174 9.23 -0.95 -17.23
N GLU A 175 8.86 -0.92 -15.95
CA GLU A 175 9.12 -0.12 -14.77
C GLU A 175 8.83 -1.10 -13.61
N CYS A 176 9.78 -1.40 -12.75
CA CYS A 176 9.42 -2.01 -11.48
C CYS A 176 8.96 -0.90 -10.54
N ILE A 177 7.88 -1.10 -9.79
CA ILE A 177 7.36 -0.08 -8.87
C ILE A 177 7.59 -0.62 -7.46
N SER A 178 8.34 0.12 -6.65
CA SER A 178 8.50 -0.18 -5.23
C SER A 178 7.97 1.00 -4.44
N THR A 179 7.04 0.76 -3.51
CA THR A 179 6.61 1.80 -2.57
C THR A 179 7.83 2.25 -1.76
N GLY A 180 8.20 3.51 -1.93
CA GLY A 180 9.30 4.17 -1.23
C GLY A 180 8.93 4.54 0.21
N LYS A 181 9.61 5.57 0.71
CA LYS A 181 9.63 6.02 2.12
C LYS A 181 8.22 6.08 2.71
N LYS A 182 8.06 5.46 3.88
CA LYS A 182 6.83 5.54 4.68
C LYS A 182 7.02 6.59 5.76
N THR A 183 6.15 7.58 5.79
CA THR A 183 6.11 8.57 6.86
C THR A 183 4.77 8.47 7.59
N SER A 184 4.81 8.33 8.91
CA SER A 184 3.59 8.36 9.71
C SER A 184 3.07 9.79 9.81
N ALA A 185 1.80 9.99 9.50
CA ALA A 185 1.11 11.24 9.82
C ALA A 185 0.78 11.29 11.33
N PRO A 186 0.68 12.49 11.92
CA PRO A 186 0.65 12.66 13.37
C PRO A 186 -0.66 12.23 14.06
N SER A 187 -1.73 11.89 13.33
CA SER A 187 -3.06 11.62 13.92
C SER A 187 -3.67 10.28 13.50
N LYS A 188 -4.51 9.73 14.39
CA LYS A 188 -5.52 8.74 14.03
C LYS A 188 -6.64 9.46 13.30
N SER A 189 -7.19 8.87 12.26
CA SER A 189 -8.26 9.50 11.48
C SER A 189 -9.27 8.48 10.96
N MET A 190 -10.52 8.91 10.85
CA MET A 190 -11.64 8.13 10.31
C MET A 190 -11.89 8.45 8.83
N SER A 191 -11.59 9.66 8.40
CA SER A 191 -11.67 10.10 7.01
C SER A 191 -10.57 11.12 6.74
N ALA A 192 -10.21 11.25 5.47
CA ALA A 192 -9.20 12.18 5.00
C ALA A 192 -9.59 12.69 3.60
N ASP A 193 -9.51 14.00 3.42
CA ASP A 193 -9.83 14.67 2.17
C ASP A 193 -8.70 15.63 1.81
N ILE A 194 -8.13 15.49 0.60
CA ILE A 194 -7.04 16.32 0.11
C ILE A 194 -7.60 17.40 -0.80
N PHE A 195 -7.11 18.63 -0.61
CA PHE A 195 -7.48 19.76 -1.45
C PHE A 195 -6.29 20.71 -1.65
N SER A 196 -6.31 21.42 -2.77
CA SER A 196 -5.31 22.43 -3.09
C SER A 196 -5.93 23.82 -2.99
N PHE A 197 -5.20 24.76 -2.40
CA PHE A 197 -5.62 26.15 -2.31
C PHE A 197 -4.40 27.07 -2.41
N LYS A 198 -4.43 28.00 -3.38
CA LYS A 198 -3.30 28.90 -3.68
C LYS A 198 -1.96 28.17 -3.88
N GLU A 199 -1.98 27.08 -4.65
CA GLU A 199 -0.81 26.21 -4.94
C GLU A 199 -0.33 25.33 -3.78
N ASP A 200 -0.73 25.64 -2.54
CA ASP A 200 -0.47 24.78 -1.39
C ASP A 200 -1.44 23.59 -1.34
N ILE A 201 -0.96 22.47 -0.79
CA ILE A 201 -1.75 21.24 -0.68
C ILE A 201 -2.04 20.96 0.79
N PHE A 202 -3.32 20.71 1.08
CA PHE A 202 -3.82 20.44 2.41
C PHE A 202 -4.49 19.08 2.47
N VAL A 203 -4.55 18.54 3.68
CA VAL A 203 -5.40 17.40 4.01
C VAL A 203 -6.24 17.74 5.24
N ALA A 204 -7.56 17.59 5.12
CA ALA A 204 -8.49 17.66 6.23
C ALA A 204 -8.79 16.24 6.72
N THR A 205 -8.52 15.98 8.00
CA THR A 205 -8.73 14.65 8.60
C THR A 205 -9.70 14.70 9.75
N ALA A 206 -10.70 13.82 9.75
CA ALA A 206 -11.58 13.65 10.89
C ALA A 206 -10.87 12.80 11.95
N ALA A 207 -10.62 13.35 13.13
CA ALA A 207 -9.96 12.70 14.24
C ALA A 207 -10.94 12.55 15.43
N PRO A 208 -11.71 11.45 15.50
CA PRO A 208 -12.72 11.25 16.55
C PRO A 208 -12.12 11.24 17.95
N ASN A 209 -10.88 10.75 18.10
CA ASN A 209 -10.17 10.66 19.39
C ASN A 209 -9.79 12.03 19.96
N THR A 210 -9.48 13.01 19.11
CA THR A 210 -9.22 14.40 19.52
C THR A 210 -10.46 15.28 19.40
N ASN A 211 -11.60 14.70 18.98
CA ASN A 211 -12.84 15.41 18.72
C ASN A 211 -12.64 16.63 17.80
N SER A 212 -11.91 16.44 16.71
CA SER A 212 -11.58 17.56 15.83
C SER A 212 -11.41 17.17 14.37
N CYS A 213 -11.57 18.17 13.51
CA CYS A 213 -11.11 18.14 12.15
C CYS A 213 -9.72 18.77 12.09
N VAL A 214 -8.69 17.96 11.88
CA VAL A 214 -7.30 18.43 11.81
C VAL A 214 -6.96 18.73 10.37
N VAL A 215 -6.65 20.00 10.08
CA VAL A 215 -6.18 20.44 8.77
C VAL A 215 -4.65 20.48 8.82
N MET A 216 -4.02 19.81 7.87
CA MET A 216 -2.58 19.76 7.74
C MET A 216 -2.16 20.26 6.36
N GLU A 217 -1.03 20.95 6.31
CA GLU A 217 -0.40 21.48 5.11
C GLU A 217 0.78 20.59 4.72
N TRP A 218 0.98 20.40 3.42
CA TRP A 218 2.08 19.62 2.88
C TRP A 218 3.38 20.43 2.90
N ASP A 219 4.41 19.92 3.58
CA ASP A 219 5.75 20.47 3.53
C ASP A 219 6.55 19.83 2.37
N HIS A 220 6.84 20.64 1.35
CA HIS A 220 7.61 20.25 0.18
C HIS A 220 9.09 19.92 0.49
N ILE A 221 9.63 20.39 1.60
CA ILE A 221 11.03 20.17 2.02
C ILE A 221 11.16 18.87 2.79
N GLU A 222 10.37 18.69 3.86
CA GLU A 222 10.42 17.47 4.68
C GLU A 222 9.64 16.29 4.11
N MET A 223 8.79 16.54 3.10
CA MET A 223 7.89 15.57 2.47
C MET A 223 6.96 14.93 3.50
N ASN A 224 6.33 15.77 4.32
CA ASN A 224 5.40 15.36 5.36
C ASN A 224 4.22 16.35 5.47
N PHE A 225 3.20 15.96 6.22
CA PHE A 225 2.11 16.86 6.57
C PHE A 225 2.38 17.51 7.93
N ARG A 226 2.37 18.84 7.96
CA ARG A 226 2.49 19.66 9.16
C ARG A 226 1.11 20.17 9.56
N LYS A 227 0.85 20.27 10.87
CA LYS A 227 -0.44 20.75 11.37
C LYS A 227 -0.61 22.24 11.04
N PHE A 228 -1.70 22.58 10.36
CA PHE A 228 -2.06 23.94 9.98
C PHE A 228 -3.14 24.51 10.91
N ASP A 229 -4.28 23.83 11.01
CA ASP A 229 -5.41 24.27 11.85
C ASP A 229 -6.12 23.07 12.52
N ASN A 230 -6.93 23.36 13.53
CA ASN A 230 -7.67 22.37 14.31
C ASN A 230 -9.08 22.85 14.62
N ILE A 231 -10.04 22.42 13.81
CA ILE A 231 -11.45 22.75 14.02
C ILE A 231 -12.02 21.79 15.05
N THR A 232 -12.38 22.31 16.22
CA THR A 232 -12.95 21.49 17.30
C THR A 232 -14.41 21.14 17.04
N GLY A 233 -14.80 19.92 17.42
CA GLY A 233 -16.16 19.41 17.32
C GLY A 233 -16.44 18.38 18.41
N LYS A 234 -17.56 17.66 18.32
CA LYS A 234 -17.92 16.56 19.22
C LYS A 234 -18.11 15.29 18.38
N SER A 235 -17.18 14.35 18.51
CA SER A 235 -17.17 13.10 17.73
C SER A 235 -17.29 13.35 16.23
N VAL A 236 -16.30 14.08 15.70
CA VAL A 236 -16.18 14.37 14.27
C VAL A 236 -15.97 13.07 13.50
N VAL A 237 -16.80 12.82 12.49
CA VAL A 237 -16.78 11.61 11.66
C VAL A 237 -16.29 11.90 10.23
N GLY A 238 -16.65 13.06 9.70
CA GLY A 238 -16.31 13.48 8.34
C GLY A 238 -15.75 14.89 8.29
N CYS A 239 -14.73 15.05 7.46
CA CYS A 239 -14.15 16.33 7.08
C CYS A 239 -14.03 16.36 5.56
N LYS A 240 -14.89 17.12 4.89
CA LYS A 240 -14.90 17.20 3.43
C LYS A 240 -14.73 18.64 3.00
N SER A 241 -13.77 18.90 2.12
CA SER A 241 -13.49 20.23 1.59
C SER A 241 -14.33 20.50 0.34
N VAL A 242 -14.64 21.77 0.11
CA VAL A 242 -15.25 22.24 -1.14
C VAL A 242 -14.74 23.64 -1.47
N LEU A 243 -14.39 23.86 -2.73
CA LEU A 243 -13.89 25.15 -3.22
C LEU A 243 -15.00 25.85 -4.02
N ILE A 244 -15.48 26.97 -3.50
CA ILE A 244 -16.56 27.75 -4.10
C ILE A 244 -16.12 29.21 -4.18
N ASP A 245 -16.14 29.78 -5.39
CA ASP A 245 -15.80 31.19 -5.64
C ASP A 245 -14.48 31.62 -5.00
N ASN A 246 -13.44 30.80 -5.15
CA ASN A 246 -12.09 30.98 -4.57
C ASN A 246 -12.05 31.00 -3.02
N HIS A 247 -13.06 30.46 -2.36
CA HIS A 247 -13.07 30.22 -0.93
C HIS A 247 -13.04 28.72 -0.64
N VAL A 248 -12.25 28.33 0.36
CA VAL A 248 -12.26 26.97 0.89
C VAL A 248 -13.28 26.88 2.00
N LEU A 249 -14.20 25.92 1.87
CA LEU A 249 -15.10 25.51 2.93
C LEU A 249 -14.72 24.10 3.38
N ILE A 250 -14.85 23.82 4.68
CA ILE A 250 -14.75 22.48 5.25
C ILE A 250 -16.07 22.14 5.92
N ILE A 251 -16.71 21.08 5.44
CA ILE A 251 -17.91 20.51 6.01
C ILE A 251 -17.49 19.50 7.08
N VAL A 252 -17.89 19.78 8.32
CA VAL A 252 -17.53 18.99 9.51
C VAL A 252 -18.79 18.28 10.02
N THR A 253 -18.86 16.97 9.79
CA THR A 253 -19.97 16.13 10.25
C THR A 253 -19.67 15.52 11.61
N GLN A 254 -20.66 15.54 12.51
CA GLN A 254 -20.50 15.22 13.92
C GLN A 254 -21.64 14.31 14.40
N LEU A 255 -21.32 13.31 15.23
CA LEU A 255 -22.34 12.45 15.84
C LEU A 255 -23.15 13.15 16.94
N PHE A 256 -22.61 14.24 17.51
CA PHE A 256 -23.22 15.00 18.59
C PHE A 256 -23.02 16.49 18.38
N GLY A 257 -23.95 17.32 18.83
CA GLY A 257 -23.83 18.79 18.75
C GLY A 257 -24.15 19.41 17.39
N GLY A 258 -24.53 18.60 16.40
CA GLY A 258 -24.89 19.05 15.05
C GLY A 258 -23.68 19.28 14.15
N SER A 259 -23.88 19.15 12.85
CA SER A 259 -22.83 19.34 11.83
C SER A 259 -22.70 20.82 11.44
N HIS A 260 -21.50 21.23 11.02
CA HIS A 260 -21.19 22.64 10.76
C HIS A 260 -20.32 22.78 9.50
N ILE A 261 -20.36 23.95 8.88
CA ILE A 261 -19.50 24.33 7.76
C ILE A 261 -18.59 25.45 8.23
N TYR A 262 -17.31 25.33 7.94
CA TYR A 262 -16.28 26.32 8.25
C TYR A 262 -15.73 26.91 6.96
N LYS A 263 -15.40 28.20 6.98
CA LYS A 263 -14.82 28.94 5.87
C LYS A 263 -13.42 29.41 6.25
N PHE A 264 -12.47 29.29 5.32
CA PHE A 264 -11.13 29.82 5.53
C PHE A 264 -11.16 31.36 5.54
N ASP A 265 -10.66 31.96 6.63
CA ASP A 265 -10.49 33.40 6.80
C ASP A 265 -9.01 33.74 6.58
N VAL A 266 -8.74 34.49 5.50
CA VAL A 266 -7.37 34.86 5.10
C VAL A 266 -6.73 35.85 6.08
N GLN A 267 -7.52 36.69 6.75
CA GLN A 267 -7.00 37.69 7.69
C GLN A 267 -6.56 37.04 9.01
N GLN A 268 -7.33 36.04 9.46
CA GLN A 268 -7.06 35.31 10.70
C GLN A 268 -6.20 34.06 10.47
N ASN A 269 -5.92 33.71 9.21
CA ASN A 269 -5.20 32.51 8.79
C ASN A 269 -5.72 31.23 9.46
N LYS A 270 -7.05 31.08 9.52
CA LYS A 270 -7.73 29.95 10.17
C LYS A 270 -9.13 29.72 9.62
N PHE A 271 -9.71 28.57 9.94
CA PHE A 271 -11.09 28.26 9.62
C PHE A 271 -12.05 28.81 10.68
N ILE A 272 -13.03 29.60 10.23
CA ILE A 272 -14.09 30.17 11.08
C ILE A 272 -15.42 29.52 10.75
N LYS A 273 -16.30 29.38 11.75
CA LYS A 273 -17.63 28.80 11.54
C LYS A 273 -18.43 29.68 10.57
N PHE A 274 -18.84 29.10 9.46
CA PHE A 274 -19.58 29.76 8.38
C PHE A 274 -21.08 29.49 8.48
N GLN A 275 -21.46 28.23 8.71
CA GLN A 275 -22.86 27.83 8.76
C GLN A 275 -23.08 26.67 9.74
N THR A 276 -24.25 26.63 10.39
CA THR A 276 -24.73 25.44 11.10
C THR A 276 -25.64 24.65 10.16
N ILE A 277 -25.37 23.36 9.98
CA ILE A 277 -26.21 22.49 9.16
C ILE A 277 -27.48 22.16 9.94
N GLU A 278 -28.63 22.32 9.29
CA GLU A 278 -29.92 21.97 9.87
C GLU A 278 -29.98 20.46 10.14
N VAL A 279 -30.23 20.09 11.39
CA VAL A 279 -30.13 18.72 11.89
C VAL A 279 -31.49 18.01 11.97
N PHE A 280 -32.57 18.61 11.46
CA PHE A 280 -33.94 18.18 11.72
C PHE A 280 -34.16 16.67 11.51
N ASN A 281 -33.50 16.07 10.52
CA ASN A 281 -33.60 14.65 10.20
C ASN A 281 -32.24 13.94 10.13
N ILE A 282 -31.16 14.50 10.69
CA ILE A 282 -29.86 13.82 10.77
C ILE A 282 -29.64 13.40 12.23
N SER A 283 -29.32 12.13 12.44
CA SER A 283 -29.09 11.53 13.75
C SER A 283 -27.71 10.89 13.87
N LYS A 284 -27.27 10.10 12.88
CA LYS A 284 -25.98 9.40 12.90
C LYS A 284 -25.28 9.49 11.54
N PRO A 285 -24.69 10.66 11.23
CA PRO A 285 -23.91 10.81 10.00
C PRO A 285 -22.76 9.80 9.98
N ASN A 286 -22.57 9.13 8.85
CA ASN A 286 -21.53 8.13 8.65
C ASN A 286 -20.56 8.51 7.53
N ASP A 287 -21.10 9.03 6.43
CA ASP A 287 -20.34 9.45 5.26
C ASP A 287 -20.84 10.80 4.73
N ILE A 288 -19.99 11.46 3.94
CA ILE A 288 -20.31 12.69 3.23
C ILE A 288 -19.69 12.69 1.83
N GLU A 289 -20.54 12.88 0.82
CA GLU A 289 -20.11 12.99 -0.57
C GLU A 289 -20.45 14.37 -1.12
N VAL A 290 -19.50 15.00 -1.82
CA VAL A 290 -19.61 16.36 -2.36
C VAL A 290 -19.47 16.28 -3.86
N PHE A 291 -20.44 16.82 -4.59
CA PHE A 291 -20.45 16.76 -6.04
C PHE A 291 -21.04 18.01 -6.66
N LYS A 292 -20.75 18.21 -7.94
CA LYS A 292 -21.24 19.34 -8.73
C LYS A 292 -22.05 18.80 -9.90
N MET A 293 -23.26 19.33 -10.08
CA MET A 293 -24.17 18.93 -11.15
C MET A 293 -24.82 20.19 -11.72
N ASP A 294 -24.82 20.32 -13.04
CA ASP A 294 -25.36 21.48 -13.77
C ASP A 294 -24.83 22.83 -13.24
N GLY A 295 -23.55 22.89 -12.88
CA GLY A 295 -22.92 24.11 -12.38
C GLY A 295 -23.17 24.41 -10.88
N VAL A 296 -24.03 23.64 -10.21
CA VAL A 296 -24.42 23.85 -8.82
C VAL A 296 -23.76 22.82 -7.91
N TRP A 297 -23.29 23.26 -6.74
CA TRP A 297 -22.69 22.40 -5.72
C TRP A 297 -23.76 21.76 -4.83
N TYR A 298 -23.58 20.47 -4.59
CA TYR A 298 -24.37 19.67 -3.68
C TYR A 298 -23.46 18.88 -2.75
N PHE A 299 -23.98 18.51 -1.59
CA PHE A 299 -23.41 17.43 -0.81
C PHE A 299 -24.51 16.60 -0.19
N VAL A 300 -24.25 15.32 0.04
CA VAL A 300 -25.13 14.43 0.77
C VAL A 300 -24.47 14.05 2.09
N ILE A 301 -25.22 14.15 3.19
CA ILE A 301 -24.83 13.51 4.45
C ILE A 301 -25.58 12.20 4.55
N VAL A 302 -24.84 11.11 4.67
CA VAL A 302 -25.36 9.76 4.76
C VAL A 302 -25.63 9.40 6.20
N ASP A 303 -26.85 8.95 6.53
CA ASP A 303 -27.25 8.63 7.90
C ASP A 303 -27.37 7.12 8.13
N SER A 304 -26.63 6.63 9.13
CA SER A 304 -26.58 5.21 9.50
C SER A 304 -27.65 4.78 10.51
N SER A 305 -28.48 5.71 10.98
CA SER A 305 -29.60 5.42 11.87
C SER A 305 -30.92 5.30 11.12
N LYS A 306 -31.82 4.49 11.65
CA LYS A 306 -33.19 4.40 11.10
C LYS A 306 -34.04 5.64 11.35
N ALA A 307 -33.69 6.44 12.36
CA ALA A 307 -34.45 7.62 12.76
C ALA A 307 -34.04 8.88 11.98
N GLY A 308 -32.80 8.90 11.49
CA GLY A 308 -32.33 9.89 10.55
C GLY A 308 -32.62 9.49 9.11
N MET A 309 -32.43 10.44 8.20
CA MET A 309 -32.52 10.25 6.75
C MET A 309 -31.28 10.84 6.09
N SER A 310 -30.72 10.10 5.14
CA SER A 310 -29.69 10.64 4.26
C SER A 310 -30.23 11.90 3.57
N THR A 311 -29.51 13.01 3.67
CA THR A 311 -30.04 14.33 3.30
C THR A 311 -29.12 15.00 2.28
N LEU A 312 -29.70 15.40 1.16
CA LEU A 312 -29.05 16.18 0.11
C LEU A 312 -29.19 17.67 0.42
N TYR A 313 -28.07 18.38 0.37
CA TYR A 313 -27.97 19.82 0.54
C TYR A 313 -27.54 20.49 -0.76
N LYS A 314 -28.07 21.70 -1.00
CA LYS A 314 -27.81 22.47 -2.22
C LYS A 314 -27.22 23.83 -1.88
N TRP A 315 -26.13 24.20 -2.57
CA TRP A 315 -25.58 25.55 -2.52
C TRP A 315 -26.54 26.54 -3.16
N THR A 316 -27.09 27.45 -2.35
CA THR A 316 -28.13 28.38 -2.77
C THR A 316 -27.82 29.78 -2.25
N LYS A 317 -28.02 30.79 -3.11
CA LYS A 317 -28.08 32.19 -2.69
C LYS A 317 -29.51 32.46 -2.23
N GLN A 318 -29.72 32.82 -0.97
CA GLN A 318 -31.01 33.28 -0.47
C GLN A 318 -31.12 34.79 -0.66
N PRO A 319 -31.89 35.27 -1.66
CA PRO A 319 -31.98 36.69 -1.97
C PRO A 319 -32.56 37.48 -0.80
N ASP A 320 -33.54 36.90 -0.10
CA ASP A 320 -34.30 37.56 0.96
C ASP A 320 -33.50 37.79 2.24
N ARG A 321 -32.43 37.01 2.46
CA ARG A 321 -31.56 37.11 3.64
C ARG A 321 -30.16 37.63 3.32
N ASN A 322 -29.87 37.86 2.05
CA ASN A 322 -28.52 38.17 1.56
C ASN A 322 -27.45 37.17 2.04
N GLU A 323 -27.86 35.92 2.26
CA GLU A 323 -27.02 34.83 2.73
C GLU A 323 -26.81 33.81 1.60
N THR A 324 -25.62 33.23 1.53
CA THR A 324 -25.33 32.11 0.62
C THR A 324 -24.80 30.96 1.44
N GLY A 325 -25.33 29.76 1.20
CA GLY A 325 -24.98 28.60 2.00
C GLY A 325 -25.55 27.32 1.43
N PHE A 326 -25.34 26.23 2.17
CA PHE A 326 -25.92 24.93 1.86
C PHE A 326 -27.19 24.70 2.67
N TYR A 327 -28.32 24.50 1.99
CA TYR A 327 -29.60 24.26 2.65
C TYR A 327 -30.17 22.90 2.26
N SER A 328 -30.96 22.31 3.16
CA SER A 328 -31.60 21.01 2.90
C SER A 328 -32.45 21.12 1.64
N TYR A 329 -32.27 20.16 0.73
CA TYR A 329 -32.91 20.14 -0.57
C TYR A 329 -33.81 18.92 -0.76
N GLN A 330 -33.34 17.75 -0.30
CA GLN A 330 -34.09 16.50 -0.43
C GLN A 330 -33.68 15.48 0.64
N PHE A 331 -34.66 14.83 1.24
CA PHE A 331 -34.46 13.64 2.09
C PHE A 331 -34.49 12.37 1.23
N LEU A 332 -33.64 11.41 1.56
CA LEU A 332 -33.42 10.18 0.83
C LEU A 332 -33.52 8.98 1.79
N HIS A 333 -34.06 7.88 1.27
CA HIS A 333 -33.99 6.54 1.85
C HIS A 333 -34.46 6.44 3.33
N GLU A 334 -35.72 6.79 3.55
CA GLU A 334 -36.35 6.77 4.88
C GLU A 334 -36.36 5.37 5.53
N TRP A 335 -36.00 5.30 6.83
CA TRP A 335 -35.94 4.06 7.65
C TRP A 335 -34.80 3.08 7.33
N PHE A 336 -33.85 3.48 6.49
CA PHE A 336 -32.68 2.69 6.16
C PHE A 336 -31.46 3.12 6.99
N ARG A 337 -30.44 2.25 7.00
CA ARG A 337 -29.15 2.51 7.68
C ARG A 337 -28.09 2.65 6.61
N ASP A 338 -28.06 3.82 6.01
CA ASP A 338 -27.13 4.10 4.92
C ASP A 338 -25.71 4.26 5.48
N THR A 339 -24.75 3.70 4.77
CA THR A 339 -23.34 3.70 5.19
C THR A 339 -22.48 4.55 4.29
N ASP A 340 -22.80 4.66 3.00
CA ASP A 340 -21.99 5.41 2.04
C ASP A 340 -22.84 5.88 0.87
N ALA A 341 -22.41 6.95 0.21
CA ALA A 341 -23.03 7.45 -1.01
C ALA A 341 -21.98 7.67 -2.09
N GLU A 342 -22.38 7.47 -3.34
CA GLU A 342 -21.54 7.78 -4.49
C GLU A 342 -22.35 8.43 -5.60
N PHE A 343 -21.88 9.58 -6.07
CA PHE A 343 -22.45 10.27 -7.22
C PHE A 343 -21.79 9.79 -8.51
N VAL A 344 -22.61 9.48 -9.52
CA VAL A 344 -22.14 8.92 -10.79
C VAL A 344 -22.84 9.59 -11.95
N GLU A 345 -22.08 10.06 -12.94
CA GLU A 345 -22.63 10.48 -14.23
C GLU A 345 -22.28 9.46 -15.30
N VAL A 346 -23.28 8.89 -15.95
CA VAL A 346 -23.11 7.93 -17.04
C VAL A 346 -24.26 8.05 -18.04
N ASP A 347 -23.96 7.93 -19.33
CA ASP A 347 -24.92 8.09 -20.44
C ASP A 347 -25.70 9.42 -20.39
N GLY A 348 -25.05 10.50 -19.98
CA GLY A 348 -25.65 11.85 -19.88
C GLY A 348 -26.71 11.99 -18.77
N LYS A 349 -26.75 11.04 -17.84
CA LYS A 349 -27.64 11.02 -16.67
C LYS A 349 -26.82 11.03 -15.40
N SER A 350 -27.36 11.70 -14.39
CA SER A 350 -26.75 11.83 -13.06
C SER A 350 -27.48 10.90 -12.09
N TYR A 351 -26.72 10.04 -11.42
CA TYR A 351 -27.20 9.04 -10.48
C TYR A 351 -26.57 9.26 -9.11
N LEU A 352 -27.29 8.90 -8.07
CA LEU A 352 -26.79 8.84 -6.70
C LEU A 352 -27.04 7.43 -6.16
N ILE A 353 -25.97 6.75 -5.78
CA ILE A 353 -26.03 5.37 -5.28
C ILE A 353 -25.86 5.42 -3.77
N LEU A 354 -26.73 4.73 -3.03
CA LEU A 354 -26.59 4.58 -1.58
C LEU A 354 -26.33 3.11 -1.24
N ALA A 355 -25.30 2.87 -0.43
CA ALA A 355 -25.09 1.59 0.21
C ALA A 355 -25.70 1.61 1.62
N SER A 356 -26.33 0.51 2.03
CA SER A 356 -26.99 0.42 3.34
C SER A 356 -26.75 -0.96 3.97
N ARG A 357 -26.69 -1.02 5.30
CA ARG A 357 -26.49 -2.29 6.02
C ARG A 357 -27.62 -3.28 5.73
N SER A 358 -27.23 -4.51 5.40
CA SER A 358 -28.12 -5.66 5.18
C SER A 358 -29.17 -5.45 4.10
N GLN A 359 -28.88 -4.60 3.12
CA GLN A 359 -29.73 -4.33 1.95
C GLN A 359 -28.85 -4.28 0.68
N SER A 360 -29.49 -4.37 -0.48
CA SER A 360 -28.85 -4.11 -1.76
C SER A 360 -28.64 -2.59 -1.97
N PRO A 361 -27.53 -2.14 -2.59
CA PRO A 361 -27.35 -0.72 -2.92
C PRO A 361 -28.46 -0.20 -3.83
N VAL A 362 -29.02 0.95 -3.49
CA VAL A 362 -30.10 1.58 -4.26
C VAL A 362 -29.56 2.67 -5.17
N ILE A 363 -30.16 2.82 -6.34
CA ILE A 363 -29.80 3.81 -7.35
C ILE A 363 -30.92 4.83 -7.44
N PHE A 364 -30.60 6.10 -7.22
CA PHE A 364 -31.47 7.22 -7.53
C PHE A 364 -31.06 7.87 -8.85
N LEU A 365 -32.02 8.24 -9.67
CA LEU A 365 -31.82 8.97 -10.92
C LEU A 365 -32.28 10.43 -10.76
N TRP A 366 -31.45 11.37 -11.18
CA TRP A 366 -31.84 12.79 -11.24
C TRP A 366 -32.92 13.03 -12.28
N ASN A 367 -34.09 13.49 -11.85
CA ASN A 367 -35.17 13.89 -12.72
C ASN A 367 -35.07 15.38 -13.02
N LYS A 368 -34.78 15.73 -14.28
CA LYS A 368 -34.62 17.11 -14.75
C LYS A 368 -35.92 17.94 -14.68
N SER A 369 -37.09 17.32 -14.69
CA SER A 369 -38.38 18.01 -14.61
C SER A 369 -38.73 18.40 -13.17
N THR A 370 -38.49 17.50 -12.20
CA THR A 370 -38.76 17.77 -10.78
C THR A 370 -37.56 18.34 -10.03
N LEU A 371 -36.38 18.31 -10.66
CA LEU A 371 -35.09 18.66 -10.06
C LEU A 371 -34.84 17.89 -8.76
N LYS A 372 -35.18 16.60 -8.73
CA LYS A 372 -35.01 15.73 -7.56
C LYS A 372 -34.47 14.37 -7.98
N PHE A 373 -33.78 13.71 -7.07
CA PHE A 373 -33.39 12.31 -7.19
C PHE A 373 -34.62 11.41 -6.95
N ILE A 374 -34.91 10.49 -7.86
CA ILE A 374 -36.03 9.56 -7.74
C ILE A 374 -35.47 8.14 -7.72
N LEU A 375 -35.97 7.29 -6.84
CA LEU A 375 -35.58 5.89 -6.77
C LEU A 375 -35.77 5.24 -8.16
N HIS A 376 -34.69 4.74 -8.73
CA HIS A 376 -34.66 4.14 -10.06
C HIS A 376 -34.67 2.61 -9.99
N GLY A 377 -34.00 2.05 -8.98
CA GLY A 377 -33.90 0.60 -8.75
C GLY A 377 -32.80 0.28 -7.76
N GLU A 378 -32.39 -0.99 -7.72
CA GLU A 378 -31.31 -1.50 -6.90
C GLU A 378 -30.27 -2.23 -7.74
N ILE A 379 -29.07 -2.44 -7.20
CA ILE A 379 -28.04 -3.28 -7.81
C ILE A 379 -28.30 -4.73 -7.38
N PRO A 380 -28.73 -5.62 -8.29
CA PRO A 380 -29.15 -6.97 -7.93
C PRO A 380 -27.96 -7.86 -7.54
N ASN A 381 -28.21 -8.88 -6.71
CA ASN A 381 -27.24 -9.90 -6.30
C ASN A 381 -26.01 -9.35 -5.55
N VAL A 382 -26.19 -8.22 -4.86
CA VAL A 382 -25.15 -7.57 -4.07
C VAL A 382 -25.76 -7.06 -2.77
N ASP A 383 -25.55 -7.76 -1.66
CA ASP A 383 -26.12 -7.41 -0.36
C ASP A 383 -25.04 -7.10 0.68
N ASP A 384 -25.40 -6.27 1.66
CA ASP A 384 -24.56 -5.92 2.82
C ASP A 384 -23.23 -5.23 2.45
N MET A 385 -23.22 -4.48 1.35
CA MET A 385 -22.11 -3.60 1.02
C MET A 385 -22.05 -2.42 1.99
N VAL A 386 -20.85 -2.07 2.43
CA VAL A 386 -20.60 -0.98 3.39
C VAL A 386 -20.17 0.31 2.72
N ALA A 387 -19.61 0.25 1.52
CA ALA A 387 -19.17 1.43 0.77
C ALA A 387 -19.23 1.20 -0.74
N VAL A 388 -19.37 2.28 -1.51
CA VAL A 388 -19.41 2.32 -2.96
C VAL A 388 -18.51 3.46 -3.46
N LYS A 389 -17.60 3.17 -4.39
CA LYS A 389 -16.79 4.20 -5.05
C LYS A 389 -16.78 4.00 -6.55
N ALA A 390 -16.98 5.08 -7.30
CA ALA A 390 -17.00 5.05 -8.75
C ALA A 390 -15.60 5.32 -9.32
N PHE A 391 -15.32 4.73 -10.47
CA PHE A 391 -14.13 5.04 -11.24
C PHE A 391 -14.39 4.81 -12.73
N ARG A 392 -13.57 5.45 -13.55
CA ARG A 392 -13.59 5.31 -15.00
C ARG A 392 -12.28 4.70 -15.49
N GLU A 393 -12.40 3.84 -16.47
CA GLU A 393 -11.28 3.24 -17.20
C GLU A 393 -11.66 3.18 -18.68
N GLU A 394 -10.83 3.72 -19.58
CA GLU A 394 -11.11 3.75 -21.03
C GLU A 394 -12.53 4.27 -21.38
N ASP A 395 -12.97 5.34 -20.70
CA ASP A 395 -14.33 5.91 -20.76
C ASP A 395 -15.48 5.01 -20.28
N GLU A 396 -15.19 3.79 -19.84
CA GLU A 396 -16.16 2.87 -19.27
C GLU A 396 -16.35 3.15 -17.77
N MET A 397 -17.59 3.06 -17.29
CA MET A 397 -17.94 3.33 -15.89
C MET A 397 -17.93 2.06 -15.06
N TYR A 398 -17.28 2.12 -13.91
CA TYR A 398 -17.19 1.03 -12.95
C TYR A 398 -17.53 1.48 -11.53
N LEU A 399 -17.92 0.52 -10.70
CA LEU A 399 -18.09 0.68 -9.26
C LEU A 399 -17.20 -0.31 -8.52
N ALA A 400 -16.59 0.15 -7.44
CA ALA A 400 -15.93 -0.63 -6.42
C ALA A 400 -16.84 -0.68 -5.19
N LEU A 401 -17.43 -1.85 -4.94
CA LEU A 401 -18.31 -2.10 -3.80
C LEU A 401 -17.54 -2.83 -2.70
N THR A 402 -17.58 -2.28 -1.50
CA THR A 402 -16.87 -2.83 -0.34
C THR A 402 -17.81 -3.69 0.48
N CYS A 403 -17.42 -4.93 0.78
CA CYS A 403 -18.09 -5.79 1.75
C CYS A 403 -17.21 -5.96 3.00
N TYR A 404 -17.80 -5.95 4.20
CA TYR A 404 -17.01 -6.11 5.44
C TYR A 404 -16.38 -7.51 5.56
N ILE A 405 -17.17 -8.56 5.39
CA ILE A 405 -16.74 -9.96 5.38
C ILE A 405 -17.46 -10.66 4.23
N GLY A 406 -16.71 -11.41 3.42
CA GLY A 406 -17.22 -12.00 2.18
C GLY A 406 -16.40 -11.47 1.01
N ASP A 407 -17.04 -11.17 -0.10
CA ASP A 407 -16.37 -10.64 -1.28
C ASP A 407 -16.81 -9.20 -1.56
N SER A 408 -15.84 -8.29 -1.58
CA SER A 408 -16.01 -6.99 -2.25
C SER A 408 -16.11 -7.21 -3.76
N LYS A 409 -16.77 -6.31 -4.48
CA LYS A 409 -17.08 -6.52 -5.89
C LYS A 409 -16.69 -5.32 -6.74
N VAL A 410 -16.19 -5.58 -7.94
CA VAL A 410 -16.05 -4.59 -9.01
C VAL A 410 -17.16 -4.84 -10.01
N LEU A 411 -17.94 -3.80 -10.30
CA LEU A 411 -19.04 -3.84 -11.25
C LEU A 411 -18.77 -2.91 -12.41
N LYS A 412 -19.28 -3.25 -13.58
CA LYS A 412 -19.21 -2.45 -14.80
C LYS A 412 -20.60 -2.06 -15.28
N TRP A 413 -20.73 -0.81 -15.70
CA TRP A 413 -21.94 -0.33 -16.36
C TRP A 413 -22.10 -0.96 -17.75
N ARG A 414 -23.19 -1.70 -17.95
CA ARG A 414 -23.56 -2.33 -19.23
C ARG A 414 -25.07 -2.29 -19.38
N ASN A 415 -25.56 -1.93 -20.56
CA ASN A 415 -26.99 -1.98 -20.88
C ASN A 415 -27.88 -1.28 -19.83
N LYS A 416 -27.44 -0.11 -19.32
CA LYS A 416 -28.12 0.68 -18.29
C LYS A 416 -28.20 0.05 -16.90
N GLN A 417 -27.35 -0.93 -16.60
CA GLN A 417 -27.27 -1.59 -15.30
C GLN A 417 -25.81 -1.88 -14.92
N PHE A 418 -25.54 -2.04 -13.62
CA PHE A 418 -24.23 -2.47 -13.14
C PHE A 418 -24.18 -3.99 -13.06
N THR A 419 -23.14 -4.58 -13.64
CA THR A 419 -22.92 -6.03 -13.70
C THR A 419 -21.57 -6.39 -13.11
N GLU A 420 -21.51 -7.42 -12.28
CA GLU A 420 -20.27 -7.87 -11.64
C GLU A 420 -19.24 -8.31 -12.68
N VAL A 421 -18.01 -7.83 -12.54
CA VAL A 421 -16.86 -8.25 -13.37
C VAL A 421 -15.79 -8.98 -12.55
N GLN A 422 -15.70 -8.70 -11.26
CA GLN A 422 -14.69 -9.30 -10.41
C GLN A 422 -15.12 -9.28 -8.93
N ALA A 423 -14.82 -10.37 -8.23
CA ALA A 423 -14.92 -10.47 -6.78
C ALA A 423 -13.52 -10.44 -6.13
N LEU A 424 -13.41 -9.79 -4.97
CA LEU A 424 -12.19 -9.59 -4.20
C LEU A 424 -12.44 -9.97 -2.73
N PRO A 425 -11.74 -10.98 -2.18
CA PRO A 425 -11.99 -11.45 -0.81
C PRO A 425 -11.71 -10.38 0.25
N SER A 426 -12.72 -10.08 1.06
CA SER A 426 -12.69 -9.09 2.13
C SER A 426 -12.56 -9.73 3.51
N ARG A 427 -11.64 -9.16 4.30
CA ARG A 427 -11.38 -9.57 5.69
C ARG A 427 -11.47 -8.37 6.61
N GLY A 428 -12.70 -8.02 7.01
CA GLY A 428 -12.96 -6.81 7.78
C GLY A 428 -12.67 -5.55 6.97
N ALA A 429 -13.13 -5.50 5.72
CA ALA A 429 -12.86 -4.38 4.83
C ALA A 429 -13.87 -3.24 5.02
N MET A 430 -13.37 -2.02 5.17
CA MET A 430 -14.20 -0.82 5.31
C MET A 430 -14.07 0.12 4.11
N ILE A 431 -13.12 -0.15 3.21
CA ILE A 431 -12.89 0.66 2.03
C ILE A 431 -12.30 -0.19 0.89
N LEU A 432 -12.80 0.03 -0.31
CA LEU A 432 -12.25 -0.42 -1.59
C LEU A 432 -12.10 0.81 -2.48
N GLN A 433 -10.95 1.49 -2.37
CA GLN A 433 -10.75 2.79 -2.98
C GLN A 433 -10.03 2.66 -4.33
N PRO A 434 -10.65 3.05 -5.45
CA PRO A 434 -9.95 3.22 -6.71
C PRO A 434 -9.09 4.48 -6.68
N PHE A 435 -7.91 4.41 -7.28
CA PHE A 435 -7.03 5.57 -7.45
C PHE A 435 -6.08 5.37 -8.64
N SER A 436 -5.54 6.46 -9.18
CA SER A 436 -4.63 6.38 -10.33
C SER A 436 -3.43 7.30 -10.16
N PHE A 437 -2.34 6.91 -10.82
CA PHE A 437 -1.15 7.73 -11.00
C PHE A 437 -0.74 7.62 -12.47
N ALA A 438 -0.65 8.77 -13.15
CA ALA A 438 -0.44 8.82 -14.59
C ALA A 438 -1.45 7.92 -15.35
N ASP A 439 -0.98 6.90 -16.07
CA ASP A 439 -1.77 5.98 -16.89
C ASP A 439 -2.06 4.63 -16.20
N ARG A 440 -1.70 4.50 -14.92
CA ARG A 440 -1.87 3.29 -14.12
C ARG A 440 -3.01 3.45 -13.12
N HIS A 441 -3.88 2.46 -13.09
CA HIS A 441 -5.06 2.44 -12.26
C HIS A 441 -4.93 1.34 -11.20
N TYR A 442 -5.23 1.71 -9.96
CA TYR A 442 -5.04 0.88 -8.78
C TYR A 442 -6.33 0.80 -7.97
N LEU A 443 -6.37 -0.22 -7.11
CA LEU A 443 -7.48 -0.43 -6.20
C LEU A 443 -6.91 -0.82 -4.82
N ALA A 444 -7.23 -0.05 -3.78
CA ALA A 444 -6.82 -0.34 -2.41
C ALA A 444 -7.97 -0.96 -1.63
N LEU A 445 -7.84 -2.24 -1.30
CA LEU A 445 -8.75 -2.97 -0.40
C LEU A 445 -8.18 -2.94 1.02
N GLY A 446 -8.77 -2.11 1.87
CA GLY A 446 -8.42 -2.04 3.29
C GLY A 446 -8.85 -3.29 4.05
N SER A 447 -8.09 -3.69 5.07
CA SER A 447 -8.43 -4.84 5.93
C SER A 447 -8.12 -4.56 7.40
N ASP A 448 -9.09 -4.83 8.28
CA ASP A 448 -8.90 -4.76 9.73
C ASP A 448 -8.28 -6.05 10.31
N TYR A 449 -8.35 -7.18 9.59
CA TYR A 449 -7.91 -8.49 10.07
C TYR A 449 -6.64 -9.01 9.39
N SER A 450 -6.17 -8.37 8.32
CA SER A 450 -5.01 -8.79 7.55
C SER A 450 -4.29 -7.59 6.91
N PHE A 451 -3.46 -7.82 5.90
CA PHE A 451 -2.83 -6.73 5.15
C PHE A 451 -3.84 -6.01 4.27
N THR A 452 -3.61 -4.72 4.03
CA THR A 452 -4.30 -3.99 2.95
C THR A 452 -3.72 -4.47 1.62
N HIS A 453 -4.59 -4.86 0.71
CA HIS A 453 -4.20 -5.32 -0.62
C HIS A 453 -4.30 -4.16 -1.62
N ILE A 454 -3.22 -3.90 -2.34
CA ILE A 454 -3.19 -3.00 -3.49
C ILE A 454 -3.22 -3.85 -4.74
N TYR A 455 -4.19 -3.58 -5.60
CA TYR A 455 -4.32 -4.22 -6.91
C TYR A 455 -3.98 -3.22 -8.02
N LEU A 456 -3.52 -3.73 -9.16
CA LEU A 456 -3.23 -2.99 -10.38
C LEU A 456 -4.19 -3.46 -11.48
N TRP A 457 -4.73 -2.52 -12.24
CA TRP A 457 -5.59 -2.78 -13.37
C TRP A 457 -4.80 -3.41 -14.53
N ASP A 458 -5.36 -4.47 -15.10
CA ASP A 458 -4.88 -5.11 -16.33
C ASP A 458 -5.79 -4.75 -17.49
N LYS A 459 -5.21 -4.08 -18.49
CA LYS A 459 -5.91 -3.58 -19.68
C LYS A 459 -6.38 -4.69 -20.61
N GLU A 460 -5.70 -5.84 -20.62
CA GLU A 460 -6.06 -6.98 -21.46
C GLU A 460 -7.27 -7.71 -20.88
N THR A 461 -7.22 -8.02 -19.58
CA THR A 461 -8.29 -8.78 -18.91
C THR A 461 -9.43 -7.91 -18.42
N LYS A 462 -9.24 -6.58 -18.35
CA LYS A 462 -10.18 -5.61 -17.75
C LYS A 462 -10.56 -5.97 -16.31
N THR A 463 -9.55 -6.39 -15.53
CA THR A 463 -9.69 -6.77 -14.11
C THR A 463 -8.50 -6.31 -13.29
N PHE A 464 -8.64 -6.28 -11.97
CA PHE A 464 -7.56 -5.95 -11.05
C PHE A 464 -6.77 -7.18 -10.60
N HIS A 465 -5.44 -7.14 -10.68
CA HIS A 465 -4.58 -8.21 -10.16
C HIS A 465 -3.78 -7.72 -8.97
N LYS A 466 -3.52 -8.62 -8.01
CA LYS A 466 -2.79 -8.27 -6.79
C LYS A 466 -1.42 -7.73 -7.17
N PHE A 467 -1.15 -6.49 -6.76
CA PHE A 467 0.10 -5.80 -7.03
C PHE A 467 1.01 -5.81 -5.81
N LYS A 468 0.49 -5.46 -4.63
CA LYS A 468 1.30 -5.36 -3.41
C LYS A 468 0.46 -5.42 -2.14
N ASP A 469 1.07 -5.88 -1.05
CA ASP A 469 0.51 -5.76 0.29
C ASP A 469 1.15 -4.60 1.05
N ILE A 470 0.31 -3.80 1.72
CA ILE A 470 0.74 -2.77 2.66
C ILE A 470 0.11 -3.01 4.04
N TYR A 471 0.81 -2.56 5.07
CA TYR A 471 0.30 -2.65 6.44
C TYR A 471 -0.19 -1.27 6.89
N VAL A 472 -1.50 -1.18 7.13
CA VAL A 472 -2.18 -0.06 7.77
C VAL A 472 -3.14 -0.66 8.78
N GLN A 473 -3.14 -0.16 10.02
CA GLN A 473 -4.03 -0.67 11.05
C GLN A 473 -5.42 -0.04 10.92
N SER A 474 -6.46 -0.84 10.70
CA SER A 474 -7.84 -0.35 10.53
C SER A 474 -7.96 0.83 9.55
N PRO A 475 -7.61 0.64 8.27
CA PRO A 475 -7.70 1.68 7.25
C PRO A 475 -9.15 2.12 7.03
N ARG A 476 -9.40 3.42 6.82
CA ARG A 476 -10.76 3.94 6.57
C ARG A 476 -10.91 4.72 5.26
N SER A 477 -9.82 5.26 4.74
CA SER A 477 -9.78 5.93 3.44
C SER A 477 -8.38 5.87 2.87
N PHE A 478 -8.30 5.93 1.54
CA PHE A 478 -7.07 6.19 0.80
C PHE A 478 -7.32 7.42 -0.06
N THR A 479 -6.40 8.38 -0.07
CA THR A 479 -6.52 9.57 -0.90
C THR A 479 -5.18 9.90 -1.53
N VAL A 480 -5.22 10.35 -2.76
CA VAL A 480 -4.03 10.57 -3.57
C VAL A 480 -3.58 12.01 -3.46
N LEU A 481 -2.27 12.16 -3.31
CA LEU A 481 -1.55 13.42 -3.39
C LEU A 481 -0.58 13.31 -4.57
N SER A 482 -0.72 14.18 -5.55
CA SER A 482 0.27 14.30 -6.64
C SER A 482 0.90 15.69 -6.56
N THR A 483 2.23 15.74 -6.60
CA THR A 483 3.02 16.95 -6.79
C THR A 483 3.70 16.88 -8.15
N ASP A 484 4.34 17.97 -8.61
CA ASP A 484 4.99 18.04 -9.93
C ASP A 484 6.03 16.94 -10.19
N HIS A 485 6.54 16.31 -9.14
CA HIS A 485 7.61 15.31 -9.24
C HIS A 485 7.33 14.01 -8.50
N ARG A 486 6.35 13.97 -7.58
CA ARG A 486 6.16 12.84 -6.67
C ARG A 486 4.69 12.56 -6.40
N ASN A 487 4.43 11.28 -6.22
CA ASN A 487 3.11 10.74 -6.00
C ASN A 487 3.07 10.11 -4.62
N PHE A 488 2.02 10.41 -3.86
CA PHE A 488 1.82 9.87 -2.52
C PHE A 488 0.39 9.40 -2.31
N ILE A 489 0.24 8.43 -1.42
CA ILE A 489 -1.05 7.93 -0.96
C ILE A 489 -1.13 8.22 0.53
N PHE A 490 -2.09 9.03 0.95
CA PHE A 490 -2.46 9.18 2.35
C PHE A 490 -3.49 8.11 2.72
N SER A 491 -3.23 7.36 3.78
CA SER A 491 -4.16 6.36 4.32
C SER A 491 -4.56 6.74 5.74
N SER A 492 -5.87 6.94 5.96
CA SER A 492 -6.40 7.17 7.30
C SER A 492 -6.43 5.87 8.11
N SER A 493 -6.19 5.98 9.41
CA SER A 493 -6.16 4.84 10.32
C SER A 493 -6.98 5.14 11.56
N LEU A 494 -8.02 4.33 11.81
CA LEU A 494 -8.92 4.55 12.96
C LEU A 494 -8.25 4.20 14.30
N LYS A 495 -7.47 3.10 14.32
CA LYS A 495 -6.83 2.59 15.54
C LYS A 495 -5.34 2.91 15.64
N GLY A 496 -4.64 2.92 14.51
CA GLY A 496 -3.22 3.23 14.40
C GLY A 496 -2.95 4.67 13.98
N LYS A 497 -1.71 4.96 13.58
CA LYS A 497 -1.36 6.25 12.98
C LYS A 497 -1.72 6.23 11.50
N SER A 498 -2.24 7.35 11.00
CA SER A 498 -2.42 7.52 9.55
C SER A 498 -1.06 7.51 8.86
N MET A 499 -1.00 7.06 7.61
CA MET A 499 0.26 6.77 6.92
C MET A 499 0.31 7.48 5.57
N VAL A 500 1.48 7.98 5.19
CA VAL A 500 1.77 8.48 3.85
C VAL A 500 2.74 7.51 3.18
N PHE A 501 2.36 7.06 2.00
CA PHE A 501 3.14 6.14 1.17
C PHE A 501 3.60 6.87 -0.08
N GLU A 502 4.91 6.93 -0.31
CA GLU A 502 5.44 7.42 -1.58
C GLU A 502 5.31 6.34 -2.66
N HIS A 503 4.69 6.70 -3.78
CA HIS A 503 4.65 5.92 -5.00
C HIS A 503 5.92 6.24 -5.81
N VAL A 504 6.87 5.29 -5.82
CA VAL A 504 8.17 5.44 -6.48
C VAL A 504 8.31 4.40 -7.58
N PHE A 505 8.68 4.88 -8.77
CA PHE A 505 9.17 4.04 -9.84
C PHE A 505 10.62 3.69 -9.54
N VAL A 506 10.92 2.40 -9.34
CA VAL A 506 12.28 1.93 -9.10
C VAL A 506 12.63 0.98 -10.22
N ASP A 507 13.45 1.41 -11.17
CA ASP A 507 13.94 0.46 -12.16
C ASP A 507 14.88 -0.56 -11.52
N LEU A 508 14.36 -1.76 -11.25
CA LEU A 508 15.12 -2.85 -10.63
C LEU A 508 16.09 -3.54 -11.62
N SER A 509 16.23 -3.06 -12.87
CA SER A 509 17.30 -3.52 -13.77
C SER A 509 18.66 -2.91 -13.46
N LEU A 510 18.74 -1.74 -12.81
CA LEU A 510 19.97 -0.94 -12.67
C LEU A 510 20.86 -1.32 -11.51
#